data_AF-A0A1G1WBY3-F1
#
_entry.id   AF-A0A1G1WBY3-F1
#
_cell.length_a   1.000
_cell.length_b   1.000
_cell.length_c   1.000
_cell.angle_alpha   90.00
_cell.angle_beta   90.00
_cell.angle_gamma   90.00
#
_symmetry.space_group_name_H-M   'P 1'
#
loop_
_entity.id
_entity.type
_entity.pdbx_description
1 polymer ?
#
loop_
_entity_poly.entity_id
_entity_poly.type
_entity_poly.pdbx_seq_one_letter_code
_entity_poly.pdbx_strand_id
1 'polypeptide(L)'
;MKAAQIITFISGIIYVLFWIQLLVISTKLNSVYSDINIDYNYLVPQIIVHILGIALIIGNFSFFYYLRKKSRRNEEVKNALLFSILLAVPLPFYSGFAIISVILPIYSITSAF
;
A
#
# COMPACT_ATOMS: atom_id res chain seq x y z
N MET A 1 1.79 -16.49 18.59
CA MET A 1 0.58 -15.67 18.39
C MET A 1 0.79 -14.17 18.63
N LYS A 2 1.29 -13.73 19.80
CA LYS A 2 1.52 -12.29 20.10
C LYS A 2 2.44 -11.59 19.09
N ALA A 3 3.57 -12.19 18.74
CA ALA A 3 4.50 -11.63 17.75
C ALA A 3 3.85 -11.43 16.36
N ALA A 4 3.08 -12.41 15.89
CA ALA A 4 2.33 -12.33 14.63
C ALA A 4 1.34 -11.16 14.63
N GLN A 5 0.58 -10.99 15.73
CA GLN A 5 -0.32 -9.85 15.90
C GLN A 5 0.43 -8.51 15.87
N ILE A 6 1.58 -8.40 16.53
CA ILE A 6 2.41 -7.19 16.54
C ILE A 6 2.89 -6.86 15.12
N ILE A 7 3.42 -7.84 14.38
CA ILE A 7 3.92 -7.64 13.01
C ILE A 7 2.80 -7.18 12.08
N THR A 8 1.64 -7.84 12.12
CA THR A 8 0.47 -7.48 11.29
C THR A 8 -0.10 -6.12 11.67
N PHE A 9 -0.08 -5.75 12.96
CA PHE A 9 -0.51 -4.43 13.40
C PHE A 9 0.43 -3.32 12.90
N ILE A 10 1.74 -3.48 13.12
CA ILE A 10 2.75 -2.51 12.70
C ILE A 10 2.73 -2.36 11.18
N SER A 11 2.77 -3.46 10.42
CA SER A 11 2.70 -3.40 8.96
C SER A 11 1.40 -2.77 8.47
N GLY A 12 0.25 -3.08 9.09
CA GLY A 12 -1.02 -2.40 8.82
C GLY A 12 -0.96 -0.88 8.99
N ILE A 13 -0.36 -0.39 10.09
CA ILE A 13 -0.14 1.05 10.30
C ILE A 13 0.75 1.64 9.20
N ILE A 14 1.85 0.97 8.85
CA ILE A 14 2.76 1.47 7.82
C ILE A 14 2.05 1.53 6.46
N TYR A 15 1.23 0.54 6.11
CA TYR A 15 0.40 0.58 4.89
C TYR A 15 -0.53 1.80 4.89
N VAL A 16 -1.19 2.09 6.01
CA VAL A 16 -2.08 3.26 6.12
C VAL A 16 -1.30 4.57 5.93
N LEU A 17 -0.18 4.73 6.63
CA LEU A 17 0.64 5.93 6.52
C LEU A 17 1.15 6.14 5.09
N PHE A 18 1.62 5.07 4.45
CA PHE A 18 2.12 5.13 3.09
C PHE A 18 0.99 5.41 2.07
N TRP A 19 -0.19 4.82 2.27
CA TRP A 19 -1.36 5.11 1.44
C TRP A 19 -1.84 6.56 1.58
N ILE A 20 -1.88 7.11 2.81
CA ILE A 20 -2.22 8.53 3.04
C ILE A 20 -1.19 9.44 2.36
N GLN A 21 0.10 9.13 2.50
CA GLN A 21 1.16 9.89 1.83
C GLN A 21 0.98 9.89 0.31
N LEU A 22 0.68 8.73 -0.27
CA LEU A 22 0.38 8.60 -1.70
C LEU A 22 -0.83 9.43 -2.11
N LEU A 23 -1.90 9.40 -1.32
CA LEU A 23 -3.09 10.20 -1.59
C LEU A 23 -2.77 11.69 -1.65
N VAL A 24 -1.99 12.21 -0.69
CA VAL A 24 -1.52 13.61 -0.65
C VAL A 24 -0.60 13.95 -1.83
N ILE A 25 0.32 13.06 -2.21
CA ILE A 25 1.19 13.28 -3.38
C ILE A 25 0.35 13.34 -4.66
N SER A 26 -0.64 12.45 -4.76
CA SER A 26 -1.45 12.30 -5.95
C SER A 26 -2.39 13.48 -6.21
N THR A 27 -2.88 14.15 -5.16
CA THR A 27 -3.64 15.40 -5.31
C THR A 27 -2.77 16.55 -5.80
N LYS A 28 -1.50 16.62 -5.41
CA LYS A 28 -0.53 17.60 -5.92
C LYS A 28 -0.09 17.31 -7.35
N LEU A 29 -0.04 16.05 -7.75
CA LEU A 29 0.36 15.68 -9.12
C LEU A 29 -0.73 15.95 -10.13
N ASN A 30 -2.00 15.75 -9.77
CA ASN A 30 -3.14 16.08 -10.64
C ASN A 30 -3.04 17.54 -11.12
N SER A 31 -2.73 18.49 -10.23
CA SER A 31 -2.56 19.90 -10.64
C SER A 31 -1.38 20.10 -11.57
N VAL A 32 -0.29 19.35 -11.42
CA VAL A 32 0.88 19.46 -12.31
C VAL A 32 0.59 18.86 -13.69
N TYR A 33 -0.05 17.69 -13.75
CA TYR A 33 -0.38 17.06 -15.04
C TYR A 33 -1.45 17.84 -15.83
N SER A 34 -2.41 18.49 -15.15
CA SER A 34 -3.36 19.38 -15.82
C SER A 34 -2.69 20.59 -16.46
N ASP A 35 -1.60 21.08 -15.87
CA ASP A 35 -0.89 22.27 -16.37
C ASP A 35 0.01 21.97 -17.57
N ILE A 36 0.55 20.75 -17.69
CA ILE A 36 1.54 20.38 -18.72
C ILE A 36 0.89 19.75 -19.96
N ASN A 37 -0.43 19.49 -19.94
CA ASN A 37 -1.22 18.99 -21.08
C ASN A 37 -0.61 17.74 -21.77
N ILE A 38 -0.12 16.80 -20.96
CA ILE A 38 0.43 15.53 -21.46
C ILE A 38 -0.74 14.60 -21.73
N ASP A 39 -0.80 14.03 -22.93
CA ASP A 39 -1.85 13.09 -23.39
C ASP A 39 -1.79 11.72 -22.67
N TYR A 40 -1.16 11.68 -21.49
CA TYR A 40 -1.03 10.52 -20.63
C TYR A 40 -2.11 10.51 -19.56
N ASN A 41 -2.95 9.46 -19.59
CA ASN A 41 -3.97 9.26 -18.57
C ASN A 41 -3.38 8.68 -17.28
N TYR A 42 -2.86 9.56 -16.42
CA TYR A 42 -2.28 9.20 -15.12
C TYR A 42 -3.33 8.71 -14.10
N LEU A 43 -4.62 8.92 -14.35
CA LEU A 43 -5.69 8.54 -13.41
C LEU A 43 -5.82 7.02 -13.28
N VAL A 44 -5.67 6.27 -14.38
CA VAL A 44 -5.79 4.80 -14.37
C VAL A 44 -4.75 4.14 -13.45
N PRO A 45 -3.43 4.36 -13.62
CA PRO A 45 -2.43 3.77 -12.74
C PRO A 45 -2.56 4.29 -11.29
N GLN A 46 -2.94 5.55 -11.10
CA GLN A 46 -3.18 6.13 -9.78
C GLN A 46 -4.33 5.39 -9.06
N ILE A 47 -5.47 5.16 -9.72
CA ILE A 47 -6.61 4.43 -9.16
C ILE A 47 -6.20 3.00 -8.77
N ILE A 48 -5.46 2.30 -9.65
CA ILE A 48 -4.99 0.93 -9.39
C ILE A 48 -4.12 0.88 -8.13
N VAL A 49 -3.16 1.81 -7.99
CA VAL A 49 -2.32 1.91 -6.79
C VAL A 49 -3.17 2.15 -5.54
N HIS A 50 -4.15 3.04 -5.59
CA HIS A 50 -5.00 3.30 -4.41
C HIS A 50 -5.86 2.09 -4.02
N ILE A 51 -6.42 1.36 -4.99
CA ILE A 51 -7.20 0.13 -4.75
C ILE A 51 -6.31 -0.93 -4.12
N LEU A 52 -5.09 -1.14 -4.64
CA LEU A 52 -4.13 -2.09 -4.08
C LEU A 52 -3.73 -1.73 -2.65
N GLY A 53 -3.47 -0.45 -2.37
CA GLY A 53 -3.15 0.00 -1.02
C GLY A 53 -4.29 -0.26 -0.03
N ILE A 54 -5.54 0.03 -0.43
CA ILE A 54 -6.72 -0.29 0.39
C ILE A 54 -6.84 -1.80 0.62
N ALA A 55 -6.66 -2.62 -0.41
CA ALA A 55 -6.72 -4.07 -0.28
C ALA A 55 -5.67 -4.61 0.70
N LEU A 56 -4.45 -4.07 0.67
CA LEU A 56 -3.37 -4.44 1.60
C LEU A 56 -3.68 -4.02 3.03
N ILE A 57 -4.22 -2.81 3.24
CA ILE A 57 -4.68 -2.32 4.55
C ILE A 57 -5.76 -3.25 5.11
N ILE A 58 -6.81 -3.52 4.32
CA ILE A 58 -7.94 -4.37 4.73
C ILE A 58 -7.44 -5.78 5.04
N GLY A 59 -6.59 -6.35 4.18
CA GLY A 59 -6.03 -7.69 4.37
C GLY A 59 -5.21 -7.79 5.66
N ASN A 60 -4.36 -6.79 5.94
CA ASN A 60 -3.57 -6.76 7.17
C ASN A 60 -4.45 -6.68 8.42
N PHE A 61 -5.32 -5.67 8.50
CA PHE A 61 -6.14 -5.50 9.70
C PHE A 61 -7.12 -6.67 9.88
N SER A 62 -7.67 -7.22 8.80
CA SER A 62 -8.52 -8.43 8.87
C SER A 62 -7.76 -9.62 9.44
N PHE A 63 -6.51 -9.85 9.01
CA PHE A 63 -5.68 -10.91 9.57
C PHE A 63 -5.32 -10.65 11.05
N PHE A 64 -5.06 -9.40 11.42
CA PHE A 64 -4.84 -9.01 12.81
C PHE A 64 -6.06 -9.32 13.69
N TYR A 65 -7.26 -8.93 13.24
CA TYR A 65 -8.52 -9.23 13.94
C TYR A 65 -8.76 -10.73 14.05
N TYR A 66 -8.46 -11.49 12.99
CA TYR A 66 -8.53 -12.95 12.99
C TYR A 66 -7.59 -13.56 14.06
N LEU A 67 -6.33 -13.15 14.09
CA LEU A 67 -5.36 -13.62 15.10
C LEU A 67 -5.79 -13.22 16.52
N ARG A 68 -6.34 -12.03 16.71
CA ARG A 68 -6.84 -11.55 18.02
C ARG A 68 -8.03 -12.39 18.49
N LYS A 69 -8.97 -12.69 17.59
CA LYS A 69 -10.15 -13.52 17.88
C LYS A 69 -9.74 -14.94 18.29
N LYS A 70 -8.82 -15.57 17.55
CA LYS A 70 -8.29 -16.90 17.87
C LYS A 70 -7.55 -16.92 19.20
N SER A 71 -6.72 -15.91 19.46
CA SER A 71 -6.01 -15.78 20.74
C SER A 71 -6.95 -15.65 21.95
N ARG A 72 -8.10 -14.98 21.82
CA ARG A 72 -9.10 -14.88 22.91
C ARG A 72 -9.79 -16.20 23.23
N ARG A 73 -9.81 -17.14 22.28
CA ARG A 73 -10.38 -18.48 22.44
C ARG A 73 -9.34 -19.52 22.86
N ASN A 74 -8.10 -19.10 23.14
CA ASN A 74 -6.95 -19.97 23.35
C ASN A 74 -6.71 -20.95 22.19
N GLU A 75 -7.11 -20.56 20.98
CA GLU A 75 -6.87 -21.33 19.77
C GLU A 75 -5.55 -20.88 19.13
N GLU A 76 -4.72 -21.84 18.73
CA GLU A 76 -3.49 -21.56 17.99
C GLU A 76 -3.72 -21.50 16.48
N VAL A 77 -3.00 -20.60 15.81
CA VAL A 77 -2.96 -20.52 14.35
C VAL A 77 -1.59 -21.00 13.90
N LYS A 78 -1.53 -22.16 13.26
CA LYS A 78 -0.30 -22.70 12.67
C LYS A 78 0.27 -21.68 11.68
N ASN A 79 1.59 -21.50 11.70
CA ASN A 79 2.32 -20.59 10.81
C ASN A 79 1.86 -19.12 10.86
N ALA A 80 1.17 -18.69 11.92
CA ALA A 80 0.70 -17.30 12.05
C ALA A 80 1.80 -16.26 11.81
N LEU A 81 3.02 -16.54 12.30
CA LEU A 81 4.17 -15.65 12.12
C LEU A 81 4.56 -15.53 10.64
N LEU A 82 4.60 -16.66 9.91
CA LEU A 82 4.91 -16.67 8.48
C LEU A 82 3.86 -15.90 7.68
N PHE A 83 2.57 -16.09 7.97
CA PHE A 83 1.50 -15.34 7.32
C PHE A 83 1.55 -13.84 7.61
N SER A 84 1.87 -13.45 8.86
CA SER A 84 2.09 -12.04 9.20
C SER A 84 3.25 -11.41 8.42
N ILE A 85 4.35 -12.16 8.24
CA ILE A 85 5.48 -11.71 7.43
C ILE A 85 5.09 -11.61 5.96
N LEU A 86 4.41 -12.62 5.41
CA LEU A 86 3.94 -12.63 4.01
C LEU A 86 3.01 -11.45 3.72
N LEU A 87 2.19 -11.00 4.68
CA LEU A 87 1.36 -9.81 4.53
C LEU A 87 2.15 -8.49 4.66
N ALA A 88 3.34 -8.52 5.23
CA ALA A 88 4.24 -7.36 5.30
C ALA A 88 5.15 -7.24 4.06
N VAL A 89 5.47 -8.34 3.37
CA VAL A 89 6.31 -8.38 2.17
C VAL A 89 5.81 -7.51 1.00
N PRO A 90 4.50 -7.38 0.73
CA PRO A 90 4.02 -6.49 -0.33
C PRO A 90 4.34 -5.02 -0.11
N LEU A 91 4.73 -4.59 1.09
CA LEU A 91 5.02 -3.19 1.42
C LEU A 91 6.10 -2.56 0.53
N PRO A 92 7.33 -3.13 0.39
CA PRO A 92 8.34 -2.65 -0.55
C PRO A 92 7.95 -2.76 -2.02
N PHE A 93 7.13 -3.75 -2.41
CA PHE A 93 6.66 -3.85 -3.79
C PHE A 93 5.60 -2.80 -4.10
N TYR A 94 4.69 -2.55 -3.17
CA TYR A 94 3.66 -1.53 -3.27
C TYR A 94 4.28 -0.13 -3.38
N SER A 95 5.34 0.15 -2.60
CA SER A 95 6.07 1.40 -2.74
C SER A 95 6.78 1.52 -4.08
N GLY A 96 7.42 0.46 -4.58
CA GLY A 96 8.02 0.43 -5.92
C GLY A 96 7.01 0.67 -7.05
N PHE A 97 5.86 -0.02 -7.01
CA PHE A 97 4.78 0.19 -7.99
C PHE A 97 4.20 1.60 -7.95
N ALA A 98 4.06 2.17 -6.76
CA ALA A 98 3.58 3.53 -6.60
C ALA A 98 4.56 4.55 -7.15
N ILE A 99 5.88 4.37 -6.92
CA ILE A 99 6.94 5.19 -7.49
C ILE A 99 6.92 5.12 -9.02
N ILE A 100 6.86 3.91 -9.60
CA ILE A 100 6.78 3.73 -11.06
C ILE A 100 5.54 4.43 -11.62
N SER A 101 4.38 4.23 -11.00
CA SER A 101 3.11 4.81 -11.45
C SER A 101 3.07 6.35 -11.38
N VAL A 102 3.83 6.93 -10.45
CA VAL A 102 3.85 8.37 -10.18
C VAL A 102 4.98 9.09 -10.92
N ILE A 103 6.17 8.48 -11.03
CA ILE A 103 7.40 9.13 -11.50
C ILE A 103 7.65 8.90 -12.99
N LEU A 104 7.34 7.73 -13.57
CA LEU A 104 7.58 7.49 -15.01
C LEU A 104 6.96 8.55 -15.92
N PRO A 105 5.73 9.03 -15.65
CA PRO A 105 5.14 10.06 -16.50
C PRO A 105 5.84 11.41 -16.32
N ILE A 106 6.43 11.70 -15.15
CA ILE A 106 7.26 12.90 -14.94
C ILE A 106 8.60 12.80 -15.69
N TYR A 107 9.25 11.63 -15.62
CA TYR A 107 10.55 11.40 -16.26
C TYR A 107 10.46 11.50 -17.78
N SER A 108 9.35 11.01 -18.36
CA SER A 108 9.02 11.16 -19.78
C SER A 108 8.92 12.61 -20.22
N ILE A 109 8.52 13.54 -19.34
CA ILE A 109 8.45 14.97 -19.66
C ILE A 109 9.86 15.56 -19.66
N THR A 110 10.67 15.26 -18.63
CA THR A 110 12.01 15.83 -18.47
C THR A 110 13.03 15.32 -19.48
N SER A 111 12.84 14.12 -20.04
CA SER A 111 13.72 13.60 -21.10
C SER A 111 13.34 14.06 -22.50
N ALA A 112 12.19 14.72 -22.66
CA ALA A 112 11.71 15.27 -23.93
C ALA A 112 12.06 16.76 -24.12
N PHE A 113 12.59 17.41 -23.07
CA PHE A 113 13.23 18.72 -23.08
C PHE A 113 14.75 18.57 -23.03
#